data_AF-A0A180FQC4-F1
#
_entry.id   AF-A0A180FQC4-F1
#
_cell.length_a   1.000
_cell.length_b   1.000
_cell.length_c   1.000
_cell.angle_alpha   90.00
_cell.angle_beta   90.00
_cell.angle_gamma   90.00
#
_symmetry.space_group_name_H-M   'P 1'
#
loop_
_entity.id
_entity.type
_entity.pdbx_description
1 polymer ?
#
loop_
_entity_poly.entity_id
_entity_poly.type
_entity_poly.pdbx_seq_one_letter_code
_entity_poly.pdbx_strand_id
1 'polypeptide(L)' 'METETVLTGKQAIADRIVSKERPKATQADIDEAKRLGIPIDEYGDPIGTPWEVVIDEMYDRLSEYYGVDLRALV' A
#
# COMPACT_ATOMS: atom_id res chain seq x y z
N MET A 1 9.41 -7.37 -50.00
CA MET A 1 10.00 -6.75 -48.80
C MET A 1 9.03 -6.98 -47.68
N GLU A 2 9.40 -7.87 -46.75
CA GLU A 2 8.56 -8.22 -45.61
C GLU A 2 8.85 -7.21 -44.49
N THR A 3 7.82 -6.53 -43.99
CA THR A 3 7.94 -5.60 -42.88
C THR A 3 7.59 -6.34 -41.59
N GLU A 4 8.61 -6.77 -40.86
CA GLU A 4 8.46 -7.30 -39.50
C GLU A 4 7.97 -6.18 -38.58
N THR A 5 6.70 -6.23 -38.20
CA THR A 5 6.11 -5.38 -37.16
C THR A 5 6.58 -5.88 -35.80
N VAL A 6 7.74 -5.39 -35.35
CA VAL A 6 8.21 -5.55 -33.97
C VAL A 6 7.41 -4.59 -33.07
N LEU A 7 6.18 -4.98 -32.71
CA LEU A 7 5.31 -4.24 -31.79
C LEU A 7 4.59 -5.17 -30.81
N THR A 8 5.30 -6.08 -30.15
CA THR A 8 4.62 -7.08 -29.27
C THR A 8 5.42 -7.51 -28.05
N GLY A 9 6.49 -6.81 -27.68
CA GLY A 9 7.25 -7.12 -26.47
C GLY A 9 6.77 -6.35 -25.24
N LYS A 10 6.76 -5.01 -25.32
CA LYS A 10 6.63 -4.15 -24.14
C LYS A 10 5.19 -3.94 -23.66
N GLN A 11 4.22 -3.93 -24.59
CA GLN A 11 2.81 -3.66 -24.29
C GLN A 11 2.12 -4.89 -23.67
N ALA A 12 2.41 -6.08 -24.19
CA ALA A 12 1.91 -7.34 -23.63
C ALA A 12 2.40 -7.61 -22.20
N ILE A 13 3.59 -7.13 -21.82
CA ILE A 13 4.10 -7.26 -20.45
C ILE A 13 3.42 -6.26 -19.53
N ALA A 14 3.16 -5.02 -19.99
CA ALA A 14 2.39 -4.05 -19.22
C ALA A 14 0.96 -4.55 -18.94
N ASP A 15 0.26 -5.02 -19.97
CA ASP A 15 -1.10 -5.58 -19.81
C ASP A 15 -1.10 -6.84 -18.91
N ARG A 16 -0.06 -7.68 -18.99
CA ARG A 16 0.08 -8.88 -18.14
C ARG A 16 0.44 -8.56 -16.68
N ILE A 17 1.10 -7.43 -16.41
CA ILE A 17 1.36 -6.94 -15.04
C ILE A 17 0.09 -6.28 -14.46
N VAL A 18 -0.68 -5.57 -15.28
CA VAL A 18 -1.95 -4.93 -14.89
C VAL A 18 -3.09 -5.95 -14.71
N SER A 19 -3.09 -7.06 -15.45
CA SER A 19 -4.15 -8.08 -15.41
C SER A 19 -4.08 -9.07 -14.24
N LYS A 20 -3.21 -8.87 -13.25
CA LYS A 20 -3.49 -9.43 -11.92
C LYS A 20 -4.56 -8.52 -11.31
N GLU A 21 -5.83 -8.84 -11.56
CA GLU A 21 -6.96 -8.25 -10.84
C GLU A 21 -6.57 -8.18 -9.37
N ARG A 22 -6.24 -6.97 -8.89
CA ARG A 22 -5.98 -6.78 -7.48
C ARG A 22 -7.26 -7.16 -6.77
N PRO A 23 -7.21 -8.06 -5.77
CA PRO A 23 -8.38 -8.37 -4.99
C PRO A 23 -8.87 -7.05 -4.40
N LYS A 24 -10.10 -6.65 -4.77
CA LYS A 24 -10.71 -5.45 -4.23
C LYS A 24 -10.72 -5.56 -2.71
N ALA A 25 -10.39 -4.48 -2.03
CA ALA A 25 -10.50 -4.40 -0.59
C ALA A 25 -11.91 -4.81 -0.13
N THR A 26 -11.99 -5.44 1.03
CA THR A 26 -13.30 -5.82 1.57
C THR A 26 -14.06 -4.57 2.00
N GLN A 27 -15.40 -4.65 2.09
CA GLN A 27 -16.20 -3.52 2.56
C GLN A 27 -15.79 -3.09 3.98
N ALA A 28 -15.35 -4.05 4.81
CA ALA A 28 -14.84 -3.76 6.15
C ALA A 28 -13.56 -2.89 6.11
N ASP A 29 -12.64 -3.18 5.19
CA ASP A 29 -11.41 -2.40 5.02
C ASP A 29 -11.73 -0.97 4.55
N ILE A 30 -12.70 -0.83 3.64
CA ILE A 30 -13.19 0.47 3.15
C ILE A 30 -13.84 1.28 4.27
N ASP A 31 -14.65 0.64 5.11
CA ASP A 31 -15.35 1.29 6.22
C ASP A 31 -14.37 1.71 7.33
N GLU A 32 -13.36 0.87 7.62
CA GLU A 32 -12.27 1.17 8.54
C GLU A 32 -11.40 2.33 8.02
N ALA A 33 -11.04 2.32 6.75
CA ALA A 33 -10.31 3.42 6.13
C ALA A 33 -11.09 4.75 6.18
N LYS A 34 -12.39 4.72 5.91
CA LYS A 34 -13.27 5.90 6.07
C LYS A 34 -13.33 6.38 7.51
N ARG A 35 -13.46 5.47 8.49
CA ARG A 35 -13.47 5.78 9.93
C ARG A 35 -12.18 6.47 10.36
N LEU A 36 -11.06 6.03 9.81
CA LEU A 36 -9.72 6.56 10.08
C LEU A 36 -9.34 7.76 9.21
N GLY A 37 -10.19 8.18 8.27
CA GLY A 37 -9.91 9.28 7.34
C GLY A 37 -8.79 8.98 6.34
N ILE A 38 -8.49 7.70 6.11
CA ILE A 38 -7.45 7.27 5.17
C ILE A 38 -8.01 7.38 3.75
N PRO A 39 -7.29 8.05 2.81
CA PRO A 39 -7.69 8.07 1.41
C PRO A 39 -7.74 6.65 0.82
N ILE A 40 -8.64 6.41 -0.12
CA ILE A 40 -8.83 5.08 -0.73
C ILE A 40 -8.62 5.20 -2.24
N ASP A 41 -8.01 4.19 -2.86
CA ASP A 41 -7.79 4.13 -4.31
C ASP A 41 -9.03 3.66 -5.10
N GLU A 42 -8.89 3.60 -6.43
CA GLU A 42 -9.96 3.18 -7.33
C GLU A 42 -10.39 1.70 -7.16
N TYR A 43 -9.61 0.89 -6.43
CA TYR A 43 -9.87 -0.52 -6.13
C TYR A 43 -10.41 -0.75 -4.72
N GLY A 44 -10.50 0.29 -3.89
CA GLY A 44 -10.93 0.19 -2.50
C GLY A 44 -9.79 0.06 -1.50
N ASP A 45 -8.53 0.03 -1.96
CA ASP A 45 -7.37 -0.15 -1.09
C ASP A 45 -7.02 1.17 -0.36
N PRO A 46 -6.75 1.13 0.96
CA PRO A 46 -6.29 2.30 1.69
C PRO A 46 -4.95 2.79 1.14
N ILE A 47 -4.88 4.07 0.77
CA ILE A 47 -3.66 4.73 0.32
C ILE A 47 -2.95 5.34 1.53
N GLY A 48 -1.85 4.70 1.91
CA GLY A 48 -1.00 5.16 3.01
C GLY A 48 -1.34 4.48 4.34
N THR A 49 -0.70 4.97 5.40
CA THR A 49 -0.84 4.44 6.76
C THR A 49 -1.17 5.60 7.69
N PRO A 50 -2.14 5.45 8.61
CA PRO A 50 -2.44 6.49 9.59
C PRO A 50 -1.18 6.94 10.32
N TRP A 51 -1.06 8.24 10.56
CA TRP A 51 0.10 8.82 11.20
C TRP A 51 0.30 8.27 12.62
N GLU A 52 -0.79 7.97 13.31
CA GLU A 52 -0.81 7.35 14.64
C GLU A 52 -0.15 5.96 14.61
N VAL A 53 -0.46 5.15 13.60
CA VAL A 53 0.11 3.81 13.43
C VAL A 53 1.61 3.89 13.13
N VAL A 54 2.02 4.85 12.29
CA VAL A 54 3.43 5.08 11.97
C VAL A 54 4.21 5.54 13.20
N ILE A 55 3.63 6.46 13.99
CA ILE A 55 4.24 6.91 15.24
C ILE A 55 4.38 5.76 16.24
N ASP A 56 3.34 4.94 16.39
CA ASP A 56 3.35 3.81 17.29
C ASP A 56 4.45 2.82 16.93
N GLU A 57 4.53 2.41 15.66
CA GLU A 57 5.55 1.49 15.19
C GLU A 57 6.97 2.09 15.32
N MET A 58 7.11 3.41 15.11
CA MET A 58 8.37 4.11 15.33
C MET A 58 8.79 4.04 16.80
N TYR A 59 7.88 4.32 17.73
CA TYR A 59 8.18 4.22 19.17
C TYR A 59 8.51 2.80 19.59
N ASP A 60 7.84 1.79 19.04
CA ASP A 60 8.11 0.39 19.35
C ASP A 60 9.53 0.00 18.91
N ARG A 61 9.90 0.34 17.67
CA ARG A 61 11.25 0.08 17.12
C ARG A 61 12.34 0.81 17.89
N LEU A 62 12.09 2.07 18.27
CA LEU A 62 13.06 2.84 19.04
C LEU A 62 13.17 2.29 20.47
N SER A 63 12.06 1.89 21.08
CA SER A 63 12.08 1.31 22.44
C SER A 63 12.81 -0.02 22.47
N GLU A 64 12.63 -0.86 21.44
CA GLU A 64 13.40 -2.10 21.25
C GLU A 64 14.90 -1.80 21.11
N TYR A 65 15.27 -0.82 20.28
CA TYR A 65 16.67 -0.46 20.04
C TYR A 65 17.38 0.08 21.30
N TYR A 66 16.70 0.93 22.07
CA TYR A 66 17.27 1.55 23.27
C TYR A 66 17.04 0.72 24.55
N GLY A 67 16.23 -0.34 24.49
CA GLY A 67 15.92 -1.20 25.63
C GLY A 67 15.10 -0.51 26.73
N VAL A 68 14.42 0.57 26.40
CA VAL A 68 13.60 1.38 27.33
C VAL A 68 12.32 1.80 26.64
N ASP A 69 11.22 1.88 27.39
CA ASP A 69 9.96 2.41 26.86
C ASP A 69 10.07 3.92 26.68
N LEU A 70 10.20 4.35 25.43
CA LEU A 70 10.34 5.77 25.07
C LEU A 70 9.03 6.54 25.19
N ARG A 71 7.88 5.87 25.16
CA ARG A 71 6.58 6.53 25.37
C ARG A 71 6.40 6.95 26.83
N ALA A 72 7.06 6.24 27.76
CA ALA A 72 7.07 6.55 29.18
C ALA A 72 8.02 7.70 29.57
N LEU A 73 8.79 8.24 28.62
CA LEU A 73 9.76 9.33 28.83
C LEU A 73 9.22 10.71 28.45
N VAL A 74 7.98 10.80 27.96
CA VAL A 74 7.26 12.05 27.62
C VAL A 74 6.54 12.63 28.83
#